data_AF-A0A9Q4KY55-F1
#
_entry.id   AF-A0A9Q4KY55-F1
#
_cell.length_a   1.000
_cell.length_b   1.000
_cell.length_c   1.000
_cell.angle_alpha   90.00
_cell.angle_beta   90.00
_cell.angle_gamma   90.00
#
_symmetry.space_group_name_H-M   'P 1'
#
loop_
_entity.id
_entity.type
_entity.pdbx_description
1 polymer ?
#
loop_
_entity_poly.entity_id
_entity_poly.type
_entity_poly.pdbx_seq_one_letter_code
_entity_poly.pdbx_strand_id
1 'polypeptide(L)' 'MSRHQCPNCLEESAAEIDRSVTDAGLRRRFECRDCGHEWDVIF' A
#
# COMPACT_ATOMS: atom_id res chain seq x y z
N MET A 1 -6.28 11.54 -7.33
CA MET A 1 -6.35 10.44 -6.35
C MET A 1 -5.22 9.48 -6.66
N SER A 2 -4.29 9.26 -5.74
CA SER A 2 -3.09 8.43 -5.96
C SER A 2 -3.51 6.96 -6.09
N ARG A 3 -3.47 6.43 -7.31
CA ARG A 3 -3.80 5.03 -7.58
C ARG A 3 -2.55 4.20 -7.30
N HIS A 4 -2.60 3.32 -6.30
CA HIS A 4 -1.50 2.41 -5.99
C HIS A 4 -1.82 1.06 -6.64
N GLN A 5 -1.05 0.68 -7.66
CA GLN A 5 -1.16 -0.64 -8.27
C GLN A 5 -0.57 -1.68 -7.34
N CYS A 6 -1.25 -2.83 -7.23
CA CYS A 6 -0.68 -3.96 -6.52
C CYS A 6 0.54 -4.48 -7.30
N PRO A 7 1.73 -4.62 -6.68
CA PRO A 7 2.91 -5.14 -7.38
C PRO A 7 2.77 -6.61 -7.81
N ASN A 8 1.79 -7.34 -7.27
CA ASN A 8 1.55 -8.75 -7.59
C ASN A 8 0.60 -8.93 -8.78
N CYS A 9 -0.60 -8.34 -8.74
CA CYS A 9 -1.62 -8.49 -9.79
C CYS A 9 -1.71 -7.30 -10.75
N LEU A 10 -1.00 -6.20 -10.48
CA LEU A 10 -1.00 -4.94 -11.26
C LEU A 10 -2.36 -4.22 -11.33
N GLU A 11 -3.38 -4.73 -10.63
CA GLU A 11 -4.69 -4.12 -10.52
C GLU A 11 -4.69 -2.89 -9.60
N GLU A 12 -5.53 -1.91 -9.92
CA GLU A 12 -5.71 -0.65 -9.15
C GLU A 12 -6.68 -0.82 -7.97
N SER A 13 -6.49 -1.88 -7.19
CA SER A 13 -7.44 -2.32 -6.14
C SER A 13 -6.79 -2.37 -4.75
N ALA A 14 -5.85 -1.45 -4.50
CA ALA A 14 -5.16 -1.32 -3.22
C ALA A 14 -5.98 -0.47 -2.23
N ALA A 15 -6.12 -0.92 -0.99
CA ALA A 15 -6.63 -0.14 0.13
C ALA A 15 -5.50 0.16 1.12
N GLU A 16 -5.41 1.40 1.62
CA GLU A 16 -4.53 1.73 2.75
C GLU A 16 -5.11 1.09 4.02
N ILE A 17 -4.32 0.24 4.69
CA ILE A 17 -4.72 -0.50 5.90
C ILE A 17 -3.97 -0.04 7.15
N ASP A 18 -2.81 0.60 7.01
CA ASP A 18 -2.08 1.22 8.12
C ASP A 18 -1.35 2.48 7.68
N ARG A 19 -1.22 3.42 8.62
CA ARG A 19 -0.43 4.64 8.43
C ARG A 19 0.30 4.99 9.72
N SER A 20 1.63 4.97 9.66
CA SER A 20 2.50 5.13 10.81
C SER A 20 3.68 6.07 10.49
N VAL A 21 4.06 6.91 11.45
CA VAL A 21 5.28 7.72 11.34
C VAL A 21 6.44 6.93 11.93
N THR A 22 7.52 6.80 11.16
CA THR A 22 8.75 6.08 11.54
C THR A 22 9.94 7.04 11.51
N ASP A 23 11.07 6.63 12.08
CA ASP A 23 12.33 7.40 12.02
C ASP A 23 12.76 7.70 10.56
N ALA A 24 12.43 6.80 9.64
CA ALA A 24 12.75 6.92 8.21
C ALA A 24 11.73 7.76 7.40
N GLY A 25 10.64 8.24 8.02
CA GLY A 25 9.58 8.98 7.33
C GLY A 25 8.18 8.38 7.54
N LEU A 26 7.25 8.73 6.64
CA LEU A 26 5.85 8.28 6.72
C LEU A 26 5.71 6.91 6.05
N ARG A 27 5.46 5.86 6.85
CA ARG A 27 5.12 4.53 6.36
C ARG A 27 3.61 4.42 6.14
N ARG A 28 3.22 3.96 4.96
CA ARG A 28 1.85 3.57 4.63
C ARG A 28 1.82 2.12 4.19
N ARG A 29 0.92 1.33 4.76
CA ARG A 29 0.71 -0.06 4.36
C ARG A 29 -0.56 -0.16 3.51
N PHE A 30 -0.45 -0.91 2.43
CA PHE A 30 -1.54 -1.19 1.52
C PHE A 30 -1.81 -2.69 1.46
N GLU A 31 -3.07 -3.05 1.24
CA GLU A 31 -3.53 -4.41 0.95
C GLU A 31 -4.30 -4.40 -0.38
N CYS A 32 -3.99 -5.35 -1.26
CA CYS A 32 -4.77 -5.56 -2.49
C CYS A 32 -6.07 -6.32 -2.17
N ARG A 33 -7.21 -5.76 -2.57
CA ARG A 33 -8.52 -6.38 -2.34
C ARG A 33 -8.77 -7.63 -3.18
N ASP A 34 -8.05 -7.80 -4.29
CA ASP A 34 -8.23 -8.96 -5.19
C ASP A 34 -7.37 -10.15 -4.81
N CYS A 35 -6.09 -9.92 -4.51
CA CYS A 35 -5.13 -11.00 -4.21
C CYS A 35 -4.69 -11.08 -2.75
N GLY A 36 -5.07 -10.12 -1.91
CA GLY A 36 -4.67 -10.05 -0.49
C GLY A 36 -3.21 -9.71 -0.25
N HIS A 37 -2.47 -9.30 -1.30
CA HIS A 37 -1.06 -8.95 -1.15
C HIS A 37 -0.91 -7.64 -0.36
N GLU A 38 -0.04 -7.64 0.64
CA GLU A 38 0.29 -6.47 1.46
C GLU A 38 1.67 -5.92 1.12
N TRP A 39 1.81 -4.59 1.06
CA TRP A 39 3.09 -3.93 0.88
C TRP A 39 3.14 -2.56 1.56
N ASP A 40 4.35 -2.10 1.87
CA ASP A 40 4.59 -0.81 2.49
C ASP A 40 5.22 0.18 1.49
N VAL A 41 4.83 1.44 1.61
CA VAL A 41 5.46 2.58 0.92
C VAL A 41 5.94 3.57 1.98
N ILE A 42 7.21 3.96 1.87
CA ILE A 42 7.84 4.94 2.75
C ILE A 42 8.00 6.24 1.97
N PHE A 43 7.50 7.34 2.52
CA PHE A 43 7.61 8.71 2.00
C PHE A 43 8.54 9.56 2.85
#